data_AF-A0A252F6D0-F1
#
_entry.id   AF-A0A252F6D0-F1
#
_cell.length_a   1.000
_cell.length_b   1.000
_cell.length_c   1.000
_cell.angle_alpha   90.00
_cell.angle_beta   90.00
_cell.angle_gamma   90.00
#
_symmetry.space_group_name_H-M   'P 1'
#
loop_
_entity.id
_entity.type
_entity.pdbx_description
1 polymer ?
#
loop_
_entity_poly.entity_id
_entity_poly.type
_entity_poly.pdbx_seq_one_letter_code
_entity_poly.pdbx_strand_id
1 'polypeptide(L)'
;MPADMPEGSPAFCDMQQRLRRAVRRKADSGCRHFLSGMSRGFDLWAAEAVLELAREGCPIDLWAAIAFPGMQKYWEPEWSRRYDAVLDQAARVFALYDRYQPDCYTTRDRFLVEQSSACICFFDGTPGGTAYTVGLARRRGLEIVNLADPQLSLFENETIMRGNVP
;
A
#
# COMPACT_ATOMS: atom_id res chain seq x y z
N MET A 1 2.74 -15.04 3.45
CA MET A 1 2.29 -13.68 3.06
C MET A 1 3.44 -12.71 3.32
N PRO A 2 3.48 -11.48 2.76
CA PRO A 2 4.56 -10.54 3.04
C PRO A 2 4.77 -10.31 4.54
N ALA A 3 3.73 -10.39 5.38
CA ALA A 3 3.86 -10.29 6.85
C ALA A 3 4.80 -11.32 7.51
N ASP A 4 5.09 -12.44 6.84
CA ASP A 4 5.99 -13.49 7.34
C ASP A 4 7.42 -13.37 6.76
N MET A 5 7.65 -12.36 5.90
CA MET A 5 8.97 -12.07 5.35
C MET A 5 9.90 -11.62 6.49
N PRO A 6 11.04 -12.28 6.71
CA PRO A 6 11.94 -11.91 7.80
C PRO A 6 12.45 -10.49 7.61
N GLU A 7 12.09 -9.59 8.53
CA GLU A 7 12.59 -8.22 8.51
C GLU A 7 14.13 -8.20 8.61
N GLY A 8 14.76 -7.30 7.85
CA GLY A 8 16.22 -7.22 7.73
C GLY A 8 16.86 -8.26 6.81
N SER A 9 16.11 -9.25 6.30
CA SER A 9 16.63 -10.13 5.23
C SER A 9 16.91 -9.36 3.93
N PRO A 10 17.82 -9.85 3.06
CA PRO A 10 18.08 -9.21 1.77
C PRO A 10 16.82 -8.99 0.92
N ALA A 11 15.89 -9.96 0.92
CA ALA A 11 14.63 -9.86 0.20
C ALA A 11 13.71 -8.76 0.77
N PHE A 12 13.66 -8.64 2.11
CA PHE A 12 12.92 -7.56 2.76
C PHE A 12 13.50 -6.19 2.42
N CYS A 13 14.82 -6.05 2.51
CA CYS A 13 15.50 -4.80 2.17
C CYS A 13 15.29 -4.40 0.70
N ASP A 14 15.33 -5.36 -0.24
CA ASP A 14 15.01 -5.11 -1.64
C ASP A 14 13.55 -4.65 -1.82
N MET A 15 12.61 -5.36 -1.20
CA MET A 15 11.19 -5.01 -1.23
C MET A 15 10.94 -3.60 -0.69
N GLN A 16 11.56 -3.22 0.44
CA GLN A 16 11.46 -1.87 1.00
C GLN A 16 12.02 -0.79 0.05
N GLN A 17 13.17 -1.06 -0.59
CA GLN A 17 13.73 -0.13 -1.58
C GLN A 17 12.81 0.04 -2.79
N ARG A 18 12.24 -1.06 -3.29
CA ARG A 18 11.30 -1.05 -4.42
C ARG A 18 10.00 -0.33 -4.07
N LEU A 19 9.47 -0.56 -2.87
CA LEU A 19 8.30 0.12 -2.33
C LEU A 19 8.51 1.62 -2.27
N ARG A 20 9.60 2.06 -1.64
CA ARG A 20 9.95 3.47 -1.53
C ARG A 20 10.12 4.14 -2.90
N ARG A 21 10.74 3.45 -3.86
CA ARG A 21 10.84 3.91 -5.27
C ARG A 21 9.47 4.03 -5.94
N ALA A 22 8.58 3.06 -5.73
CA ALA A 22 7.24 3.08 -6.31
C ALA A 22 6.42 4.26 -5.76
N VAL A 23 6.45 4.49 -4.45
CA VAL A 23 5.79 5.64 -3.81
C VAL A 23 6.35 6.95 -4.36
N ARG A 24 7.67 7.10 -4.42
CA ARG A 24 8.33 8.30 -4.98
C ARG A 24 7.92 8.55 -6.42
N ARG A 25 7.93 7.52 -7.29
CA ARG A 25 7.52 7.64 -8.69
C ARG A 25 6.08 8.13 -8.82
N LYS A 26 5.16 7.63 -7.99
CA LYS A 26 3.78 8.11 -7.97
C LYS A 26 3.66 9.55 -7.50
N ALA A 27 4.45 9.94 -6.50
CA ALA A 27 4.51 11.33 -6.06
C ALA A 27 4.98 12.26 -7.18
N ASP A 28 6.07 11.87 -7.86
CA ASP A 28 6.64 12.61 -8.98
C ASP A 28 5.67 12.70 -10.17
N SER A 29 4.82 11.68 -10.38
CA SER A 29 3.76 11.69 -11.39
C SER A 29 2.49 12.46 -10.99
N GLY A 30 2.51 13.15 -9.84
CA GLY A 30 1.40 14.02 -9.41
C GLY A 30 0.50 13.46 -8.31
N CYS A 31 0.73 12.23 -7.83
CA CYS A 31 -0.03 11.71 -6.69
C CYS A 31 0.35 12.48 -5.41
N ARG A 32 -0.65 12.87 -4.61
CA ARG A 32 -0.46 13.63 -3.36
C ARG A 32 -0.99 12.89 -2.13
N HIS A 33 -1.90 11.95 -2.32
CA HIS A 33 -2.54 11.21 -1.24
C HIS A 33 -2.35 9.73 -1.46
N PHE A 34 -1.77 9.05 -0.48
CA PHE A 34 -1.58 7.61 -0.49
C PHE A 34 -2.51 6.98 0.53
N LEU A 35 -3.39 6.11 0.06
CA LEU A 35 -4.35 5.41 0.92
C LEU A 35 -3.74 4.06 1.33
N SER A 36 -3.78 3.76 2.63
CA SER A 36 -3.41 2.44 3.17
C SER A 36 -4.58 1.81 3.91
N GLY A 37 -4.71 0.48 3.79
CA GLY A 37 -5.66 -0.28 4.59
C GLY A 37 -5.23 -0.44 6.05
N MET A 38 -3.98 -0.14 6.39
CA MET A 38 -3.45 -0.29 7.75
C MET A 38 -3.44 -1.74 8.28
N SER A 39 -3.61 -2.75 7.41
CA SER A 39 -3.49 -4.15 7.83
C SER A 39 -2.05 -4.53 8.20
N ARG A 40 -1.88 -5.53 9.05
CA ARG A 40 -0.57 -6.09 9.40
C ARG A 40 0.23 -6.51 8.14
N GLY A 41 1.53 -6.22 8.12
CA GLY A 41 2.42 -6.53 7.00
C GLY A 41 2.53 -5.39 5.99
N PHE A 42 2.33 -5.70 4.71
CA PHE A 42 2.62 -4.78 3.60
C PHE A 42 1.91 -3.42 3.70
N ASP A 43 0.65 -3.38 4.12
CA ASP A 43 -0.08 -2.11 4.26
C ASP A 43 0.59 -1.15 5.26
N LEU A 44 1.08 -1.67 6.39
CA LEU A 44 1.81 -0.88 7.38
C LEU A 44 3.19 -0.49 6.88
N TRP A 45 3.93 -1.40 6.26
CA TRP A 45 5.23 -1.05 5.64
C TRP A 45 5.09 0.01 4.54
N ALA A 46 4.04 -0.06 3.72
CA ALA A 46 3.72 0.94 2.71
C ALA A 46 3.36 2.29 3.34
N ALA A 47 2.58 2.29 4.41
CA ALA A 47 2.24 3.50 5.14
C ALA A 47 3.47 4.14 5.81
N GLU A 48 4.35 3.34 6.40
CA GLU A 48 5.64 3.79 6.95
C GLU A 48 6.50 4.44 5.87
N ALA A 49 6.65 3.81 4.69
CA ALA A 49 7.42 4.36 3.58
C ALA A 49 6.85 5.71 3.07
N VAL A 50 5.52 5.87 3.03
CA VAL A 50 4.88 7.16 2.70
C VAL A 50 5.23 8.22 3.73
N LEU A 51 5.12 7.91 5.02
CA LEU A 51 5.44 8.85 6.10
C LEU A 51 6.93 9.23 6.10
N GLU A 52 7.83 8.28 5.86
CA GLU A 52 9.26 8.56 5.71
C GLU A 52 9.55 9.52 4.56
N LEU A 53 8.96 9.27 3.39
CA LEU A 53 9.12 10.14 2.21
C LEU A 53 8.54 11.53 2.45
N ALA A 54 7.41 11.63 3.17
CA ALA A 54 6.83 12.91 3.56
C ALA A 54 7.76 13.69 4.50
N ARG A 55 8.36 13.02 5.50
CA ARG A 55 9.37 13.64 6.40
C ARG A 55 10.62 14.12 5.66
N GLU A 56 10.96 13.48 4.55
CA GLU A 56 12.04 13.91 3.65
C GLU A 56 11.64 15.06 2.71
N GLY A 57 10.43 15.63 2.86
CA GLY A 57 9.95 16.75 2.05
C GLY A 57 9.27 16.36 0.75
N CYS A 58 8.91 15.09 0.55
CA CYS A 58 8.00 14.72 -0.53
C CYS A 58 6.61 15.34 -0.27
N PRO A 59 5.99 16.02 -1.26
CA PRO A 59 4.69 16.69 -1.07
C PRO A 59 3.54 15.68 -1.12
N ILE A 60 3.51 14.75 -0.17
CA ILE A 60 2.53 13.66 -0.10
C ILE A 60 2.05 13.48 1.33
N ASP A 61 0.81 12.99 1.49
CA ASP A 61 0.23 12.65 2.77
C ASP A 61 -0.31 11.22 2.79
N LEU A 62 -0.29 10.61 3.98
CA LEU A 62 -0.91 9.32 4.24
C LEU A 62 -2.38 9.48 4.66
N TRP A 63 -3.27 8.73 4.01
CA TRP A 63 -4.66 8.54 4.41
C TRP A 63 -4.87 7.10 4.86
N ALA A 64 -5.32 6.92 6.10
CA ALA A 64 -5.57 5.61 6.70
C ALA A 64 -7.04 5.21 6.52
N ALA A 65 -7.32 4.08 5.84
CA ALA A 65 -8.64 3.48 5.77
C ALA A 65 -8.69 2.24 6.66
N ILE A 66 -9.30 2.37 7.84
CA ILE A 66 -9.40 1.30 8.84
C ILE A 66 -10.76 0.63 8.75
N ALA A 67 -10.79 -0.70 8.88
CA ALA A 67 -12.05 -1.44 8.80
C ALA A 67 -13.01 -1.05 9.93
N PHE A 68 -12.47 -0.91 11.15
CA PHE A 68 -13.16 -0.43 12.35
C PHE A 68 -12.13 0.01 13.41
N PRO A 69 -12.49 0.88 14.37
CA PRO A 69 -11.60 1.23 15.49
C PRO A 69 -11.19 0.01 16.31
N GLY A 70 -9.89 -0.14 16.58
CA GLY A 70 -9.36 -1.27 17.36
C GLY A 70 -9.15 -2.56 16.56
N MET A 71 -9.11 -2.51 15.22
CA MET A 71 -8.83 -3.66 14.36
C MET A 71 -7.48 -4.35 14.64
N GLN A 72 -6.57 -3.68 15.33
CA GLN A 72 -5.27 -4.16 15.77
C GLN A 72 -5.24 -4.83 17.16
N LYS A 73 -6.35 -4.83 17.90
CA LYS A 73 -6.41 -5.20 19.34
C LYS A 73 -5.74 -6.54 19.71
N TYR A 74 -5.74 -7.50 18.78
CA TYR A 74 -5.20 -8.85 19.01
C TYR A 74 -3.93 -9.14 18.21
N TRP A 75 -3.31 -8.13 17.60
CA TRP A 75 -2.03 -8.30 16.93
C TRP A 75 -0.89 -8.38 17.94
N GLU A 76 0.24 -8.90 17.51
CA GLU A 76 1.46 -8.88 18.31
C GLU A 76 1.81 -7.44 18.71
N PRO A 77 2.39 -7.22 19.91
CA PRO A 77 2.62 -5.87 20.43
C PRO A 77 3.46 -4.97 19.52
N GLU A 78 4.36 -5.54 18.72
CA GLU A 78 5.12 -4.77 17.72
C GLU A 78 4.22 -4.20 16.63
N TRP A 79 3.35 -5.03 16.05
CA TRP A 79 2.43 -4.61 15.00
C TRP A 79 1.39 -3.62 15.50
N SER A 80 0.89 -3.80 16.72
CA SER A 80 -0.02 -2.82 17.34
C SER A 80 0.65 -1.47 17.53
N ARG A 81 1.90 -1.44 18.01
CA ARG A 81 2.67 -0.18 18.15
C ARG A 81 2.92 0.51 16.81
N ARG A 82 3.28 -0.25 15.77
CA ARG A 82 3.44 0.31 14.41
C ARG A 82 2.14 0.90 13.89
N TYR A 83 1.04 0.17 14.02
CA TYR A 83 -0.28 0.64 13.64
C TYR A 83 -0.63 1.97 14.31
N ASP A 84 -0.50 2.05 15.65
CA ASP A 84 -0.85 3.25 16.40
C ASP A 84 0.06 4.43 16.00
N ALA A 85 1.37 4.20 15.82
CA ALA A 85 2.32 5.23 15.39
C ALA A 85 2.06 5.73 13.96
N VAL A 86 1.64 4.86 13.05
CA VAL A 86 1.27 5.24 11.68
C VAL A 86 -0.07 5.99 11.69
N LEU A 87 -1.05 5.52 12.47
CA LEU A 87 -2.38 6.12 12.53
C LEU A 87 -2.32 7.55 13.11
N ASP A 88 -1.50 7.78 14.13
CA ASP A 88 -1.29 9.10 14.76
C ASP A 88 -0.72 10.15 13.79
N GLN A 89 0.05 9.70 12.80
CA GLN A 89 0.67 10.56 11.79
C GLN A 89 -0.13 10.65 10.48
N ALA A 90 -1.23 9.90 10.35
CA ALA A 90 -2.06 9.95 9.15
C ALA A 90 -2.79 11.30 9.06
N ALA A 91 -2.67 11.97 7.92
CA ALA A 91 -3.34 13.26 7.70
C ALA A 91 -4.87 13.12 7.68
N ARG A 92 -5.38 11.93 7.34
CA ARG A 92 -6.81 11.59 7.40
C ARG A 92 -6.99 10.14 7.82
N VAL A 93 -8.07 9.88 8.55
CA VAL A 93 -8.50 8.54 8.95
C VAL A 93 -9.96 8.33 8.55
N PHE A 94 -10.22 7.23 7.85
CA PHE A 94 -11.54 6.75 7.47
C PHE A 94 -11.83 5.46 8.22
N ALA A 95 -12.84 5.46 9.09
CA ALA A 95 -13.35 4.23 9.71
C ALA A 95 -14.63 3.82 8.98
N LEU A 96 -14.59 2.67 8.28
CA LEU A 96 -15.70 2.24 7.43
C LEU A 96 -16.86 1.63 8.22
N TYR A 97 -16.54 1.06 9.38
CA TYR A 97 -17.51 0.58 10.36
C TYR A 97 -17.15 1.09 11.76
N ASP A 98 -18.16 1.16 12.63
CA ASP A 98 -18.00 1.51 14.04
C ASP A 98 -17.45 0.35 14.89
N ARG A 99 -17.65 -0.88 14.43
CA ARG A 99 -17.19 -2.13 15.05
C ARG A 99 -16.98 -3.22 14.00
N TYR A 100 -16.43 -4.36 14.43
CA TYR A 100 -16.28 -5.51 13.55
C TYR A 100 -17.62 -5.92 12.93
N GLN A 101 -17.61 -6.11 11.61
CA GLN A 101 -18.69 -6.70 10.83
C GLN A 101 -18.11 -7.74 9.87
N PRO A 102 -18.87 -8.76 9.45
CA PRO A 102 -18.36 -9.82 8.57
C PRO A 102 -17.73 -9.31 7.26
N ASP A 103 -18.18 -8.18 6.72
CA ASP A 103 -17.74 -7.61 5.45
C ASP A 103 -16.80 -6.40 5.60
N CYS A 104 -16.42 -6.01 6.83
CA CYS A 104 -15.74 -4.73 7.08
C CYS A 104 -14.42 -4.58 6.31
N TYR A 105 -13.63 -5.66 6.20
CA TYR A 105 -12.38 -5.66 5.45
C TYR A 105 -12.59 -5.56 3.94
N THR A 106 -13.59 -6.28 3.39
CA THR A 106 -13.89 -6.24 1.96
C THR A 106 -14.45 -4.88 1.54
N THR A 107 -15.27 -4.26 2.40
CA THR A 107 -15.80 -2.90 2.18
C THR A 107 -14.68 -1.86 2.28
N ARG A 108 -13.76 -2.00 3.25
CA ARG A 108 -12.54 -1.19 3.34
C ARG A 108 -11.65 -1.33 2.09
N ASP A 109 -11.41 -2.55 1.61
CA ASP A 109 -10.61 -2.81 0.40
C ASP A 109 -11.26 -2.23 -0.86
N ARG A 110 -12.59 -2.34 -0.96
CA ARG A 110 -13.35 -1.69 -2.04
C ARG A 110 -13.17 -0.18 -1.98
N PHE A 111 -13.34 0.44 -0.82
CA PHE A 111 -13.13 1.88 -0.64
C PHE A 111 -11.74 2.31 -1.12
N LEU A 112 -10.68 1.58 -0.75
CA LEU A 112 -9.31 1.86 -1.21
C LEU A 112 -9.24 1.93 -2.74
N VAL A 113 -9.77 0.91 -3.43
CA VAL A 113 -9.72 0.85 -4.90
C VAL A 113 -10.59 1.92 -5.54
N GLU A 114 -11.79 2.19 -5.00
CA GLU A 114 -12.72 3.17 -5.55
C GLU A 114 -12.24 4.62 -5.40
N GLN A 115 -11.38 4.88 -4.41
CA GLN A 115 -10.80 6.20 -4.16
C GLN A 115 -9.39 6.38 -4.74
N SER A 116 -8.88 5.39 -5.49
CA SER A 116 -7.51 5.41 -6.01
C SER A 116 -7.45 5.38 -7.53
N SER A 117 -6.45 6.06 -8.09
CA SER A 117 -6.10 6.02 -9.52
C SER A 117 -5.00 5.00 -9.83
N ALA A 118 -4.24 4.58 -8.83
CA ALA A 118 -3.19 3.57 -8.94
C ALA A 118 -3.15 2.70 -7.68
N CYS A 119 -2.64 1.48 -7.82
CA CYS A 119 -2.52 0.50 -6.74
C CYS A 119 -1.07 -0.02 -6.68
N ILE A 120 -0.36 0.30 -5.59
CA ILE A 120 0.90 -0.34 -5.24
C ILE A 120 0.57 -1.52 -4.33
N CYS A 121 0.95 -2.74 -4.72
CA CYS A 121 0.63 -3.94 -3.96
C CYS A 121 1.80 -4.92 -3.91
N PHE A 122 1.77 -5.85 -2.96
CA PHE A 122 2.60 -7.04 -2.98
C PHE A 122 1.69 -8.27 -3.12
N PHE A 123 1.63 -8.84 -4.33
CA PHE A 123 0.77 -9.98 -4.63
C PHE A 123 1.53 -11.07 -5.39
N ASP A 124 1.83 -12.16 -4.68
CA ASP A 124 2.61 -13.31 -5.17
C ASP A 124 1.77 -14.36 -5.93
N GLY A 125 0.50 -14.06 -6.21
CA GLY A 125 -0.41 -14.97 -6.89
C GLY A 125 -1.20 -15.91 -5.97
N THR A 126 -0.92 -15.90 -4.66
CA THR A 126 -1.64 -16.76 -3.70
C THR A 126 -3.10 -16.32 -3.56
N PRO A 127 -4.09 -17.25 -3.62
CA PRO A 127 -5.49 -16.92 -3.39
C PRO A 127 -5.73 -16.27 -2.01
N GLY A 128 -6.60 -15.26 -1.93
CA GLY A 128 -6.94 -14.57 -0.68
C GLY A 128 -7.47 -13.15 -0.87
N GLY A 129 -7.54 -12.38 0.22
CA GLY A 129 -8.05 -10.99 0.22
C GLY A 129 -7.32 -10.08 -0.78
N THR A 130 -6.00 -10.20 -0.89
CA THR A 130 -5.18 -9.44 -1.85
C THR A 130 -5.55 -9.75 -3.31
N ALA A 131 -5.93 -10.99 -3.63
CA ALA A 131 -6.36 -11.37 -4.98
C ALA A 131 -7.67 -10.68 -5.38
N TYR A 132 -8.60 -10.53 -4.43
CA TYR A 132 -9.84 -9.78 -4.63
C TYR A 132 -9.54 -8.31 -4.95
N THR A 133 -8.69 -7.67 -4.15
CA THR A 133 -8.36 -6.24 -4.28
C THR A 133 -7.62 -5.95 -5.58
N VAL A 134 -6.61 -6.75 -5.94
CA VAL A 134 -5.90 -6.62 -7.22
C VAL A 134 -6.84 -6.87 -8.41
N GLY A 135 -7.71 -7.89 -8.31
CA GLY A 135 -8.72 -8.15 -9.33
C GLY A 135 -9.71 -7.00 -9.51
N LEU A 136 -10.14 -6.36 -8.42
CA LEU A 136 -11.00 -5.19 -8.45
C LEU A 136 -10.29 -3.98 -9.08
N ALA A 137 -9.03 -3.73 -8.71
CA ALA A 137 -8.21 -2.65 -9.28
C ALA A 137 -8.05 -2.82 -10.81
N ARG A 138 -7.74 -4.04 -11.28
CA ARG A 138 -7.68 -4.36 -12.72
C ARG A 138 -8.99 -4.06 -13.44
N ARG A 139 -10.12 -4.53 -12.89
CA ARG A 139 -11.45 -4.29 -13.49
C ARG A 139 -11.83 -2.81 -13.54
N ARG A 140 -11.31 -2.00 -12.62
CA ARG A 140 -11.52 -0.56 -12.57
C ARG A 140 -10.51 0.24 -13.39
N GLY A 141 -9.54 -0.42 -14.02
CA GLY A 141 -8.54 0.24 -14.85
C GLY A 141 -7.49 1.03 -14.07
N LEU A 142 -7.27 0.71 -12.79
CA LEU A 142 -6.17 1.31 -12.03
C LEU A 142 -4.85 0.82 -12.60
N GLU A 143 -3.87 1.72 -12.61
CA GLU A 143 -2.48 1.34 -12.84
C GLU A 143 -1.97 0.49 -11.66
N ILE A 144 -1.35 -0.65 -11.93
CA ILE A 144 -0.94 -1.60 -10.88
C ILE A 144 0.57 -1.76 -10.86
N VAL A 145 1.16 -1.38 -9.73
CA VAL A 145 2.58 -1.60 -9.44
C VAL A 145 2.68 -2.76 -8.45
N ASN A 146 2.90 -3.97 -8.98
CA ASN A 146 3.05 -5.17 -8.14
C ASN A 146 4.52 -5.43 -7.78
N LEU A 147 4.83 -5.41 -6.48
CA LEU A 147 6.18 -5.57 -5.96
C LEU A 147 6.60 -7.03 -5.74
N ALA A 148 5.66 -7.98 -5.82
CA ALA A 148 6.00 -9.40 -5.69
C ALA A 148 6.72 -9.97 -6.93
N ASP A 149 6.54 -9.33 -8.09
CA ASP A 149 7.20 -9.73 -9.33
C ASP A 149 8.30 -8.71 -9.69
N PRO A 150 9.59 -9.10 -9.66
CA PRO A 150 10.69 -8.24 -10.10
C PRO A 150 10.58 -7.84 -11.58
N GLN A 151 9.98 -8.68 -12.44
CA GLN A 151 9.95 -8.50 -13.89
C GLN A 151 8.89 -7.48 -14.33
N LEU A 152 7.76 -7.36 -13.61
CA LEU A 152 6.75 -6.34 -13.87
C LEU A 152 7.22 -4.91 -13.55
N SER A 153 8.29 -4.75 -12.75
CA SER A 153 8.89 -3.43 -12.48
C SER A 153 9.80 -2.92 -13.61
N LEU A 154 10.17 -3.79 -14.57
CA LEU A 154 11.08 -3.47 -15.67
C LEU A 154 10.35 -2.94 -16.91
N PHE A 155 9.08 -3.31 -17.12
CA PHE A 155 8.32 -2.89 -18.31
C PHE A 155 7.87 -1.42 -18.30
N GLU A 156 7.88 -0.75 -17.13
CA GLU A 156 7.62 0.70 -17.05
C GLU A 156 8.85 1.55 -17.43
N ASN A 157 10.07 1.00 -17.35
CA ASN A 157 11.28 1.74 -17.72
C ASN A 157 11.54 1.76 -19.24
N GLU A 158 11.00 0.82 -20.02
CA GLU A 158 11.20 0.79 -21.48
C GLU A 158 10.23 1.68 -22.25
N THR A 159 9.05 1.98 -21.70
CA THR A 159 8.06 2.81 -22.40
C THR A 159 8.42 4.30 -22.39
N ILE A 160 9.15 4.77 -21.37
CA ILE A 160 9.62 6.18 -21.29
C ILE A 160 10.82 6.44 -22.22
N MET A 161 11.58 5.41 -22.60
CA MET A 161 12.78 5.55 -23.46
C MET A 161 12.50 5.39 -24.97
N ARG A 162 11.27 5.03 -25.38
CA ARG A 162 10.93 4.83 -26.81
C ARG A 162 9.98 5.89 -27.40
N GLY A 163 9.66 6.93 -26.64
CA GLY A 163 8.73 8.00 -27.05
C GLY A 163 9.39 9.33 -27.41
N ASN A 164 10.48 9.31 -28.18
CA ASN A 164 11.05 10.47 -28.89
C ASN A 164 12.11 9.90 -29.86
N VAL A 165 11.95 9.87 -31.17
CA VAL A 165 12.05 10.95 -32.19
C VAL A 165 12.04 10.22 -33.56
N PRO A 166 11.70 10.84 -34.72
CA PRO A 166 10.92 12.04 -35.02
C PRO A 166 9.55 11.73 -35.68
#